data_AF-A0A7Y5GVR7-F1
#
_entry.id   AF-A0A7Y5GVR7-F1
#
_cell.length_a   1.000
_cell.length_b   1.000
_cell.length_c   1.000
_cell.angle_alpha   90.00
_cell.angle_beta   90.00
_cell.angle_gamma   90.00
#
_symmetry.space_group_name_H-M   'P 1'
#
loop_
_entity.id
_entity.type
_entity.pdbx_description
1 polymer ?
#
loop_
_entity_poly.entity_id
_entity_poly.type
_entity_poly.pdbx_seq_one_letter_code
_entity_poly.pdbx_strand_id
1 'polypeptide(L)'
;MWLRIHRLLVGVLVLSAWLGSAMADEPLTSQFPEGKWKCGMGSYGLRECFITHDEGKVMLDIPDGVGHRMPLKGQLLGTDTDGEVVFDGVLSGKYVDFDSDCATEKTTDPKSCLELHEKARRQSMRLVFQRKKDGSWRGTLPFFIVRGKWNGMIAEGWYRHGATEPLRLVPKKNE
;
A
#
# COMPACT_ATOMS: atom_id res chain seq x y z
N MET A 1 -82.14 5.38 -2.42
CA MET A 1 -81.08 6.40 -2.55
C MET A 1 -79.81 5.80 -1.94
N TRP A 2 -78.72 5.81 -2.70
CA TRP A 2 -77.58 4.89 -2.59
C TRP A 2 -76.68 5.07 -1.36
N LEU A 3 -76.24 3.93 -0.80
CA LEU A 3 -75.09 3.80 0.11
C LEU A 3 -73.80 4.25 -0.58
N ARG A 4 -72.99 5.08 0.09
CA ARG A 4 -71.57 5.31 -0.26
C ARG A 4 -70.67 4.90 0.91
N ILE A 5 -70.15 3.69 0.79
CA ILE A 5 -69.00 3.18 1.54
C ILE A 5 -67.76 3.88 0.96
N HIS A 6 -67.04 4.66 1.76
CA HIS A 6 -65.74 5.23 1.38
C HIS A 6 -64.63 4.59 2.20
N ARG A 7 -64.04 3.58 1.55
CA ARG A 7 -62.61 3.25 1.46
C ARG A 7 -61.75 3.43 2.71
N LEU A 8 -61.46 2.26 3.30
CA LEU A 8 -60.17 1.86 3.83
C LEU A 8 -58.99 2.56 3.12
N LEU A 9 -58.19 3.30 3.88
CA LEU A 9 -56.79 3.54 3.57
C LEU A 9 -55.98 2.91 4.71
N VAL A 10 -55.61 1.66 4.49
CA VAL A 10 -54.62 0.93 5.29
C VAL A 10 -53.29 1.64 5.06
N GLY A 11 -52.88 2.44 6.04
CA GLY A 11 -51.53 3.00 6.10
C GLY A 11 -50.54 1.87 6.34
N VAL A 12 -49.92 1.39 5.26
CA VAL A 12 -48.76 0.49 5.34
C VAL A 12 -47.59 1.33 5.86
N LEU A 13 -47.37 1.26 7.17
CA LEU A 13 -46.12 1.67 7.80
C LEU A 13 -45.01 0.75 7.28
N VAL A 14 -44.32 1.21 6.23
CA VAL A 14 -43.05 0.64 5.78
C VAL A 14 -41.99 1.02 6.81
N LEU A 15 -41.94 0.25 7.91
CA LEU A 15 -40.78 0.18 8.80
C LEU A 15 -39.68 -0.56 8.05
N SER A 16 -39.00 0.14 7.14
CA SER A 16 -37.68 -0.26 6.69
C SER A 16 -36.74 -0.15 7.88
N ALA A 17 -36.70 -1.22 8.67
CA ALA A 17 -35.62 -1.47 9.61
C ALA A 17 -34.34 -1.49 8.79
N TRP A 18 -33.64 -0.36 8.79
CA TRP A 18 -32.23 -0.27 8.51
C TRP A 18 -31.53 -1.11 9.57
N LEU A 19 -31.52 -2.42 9.36
CA LEU A 19 -30.49 -3.31 9.88
C LEU A 19 -29.20 -2.93 9.14
N GLY A 20 -28.68 -1.75 9.47
CA GLY A 20 -27.28 -1.47 9.33
C GLY A 20 -26.59 -2.41 10.29
N SER A 21 -26.27 -3.61 9.80
CA SER A 21 -25.29 -4.46 10.43
C SER A 21 -24.04 -3.60 10.58
N ALA A 22 -23.84 -3.07 11.78
CA ALA A 22 -22.54 -2.62 12.21
C ALA A 22 -21.70 -3.90 12.23
N MET A 23 -21.17 -4.27 11.06
CA MET A 23 -20.10 -5.25 10.99
C MET A 23 -19.00 -4.59 11.79
N ALA A 24 -18.80 -5.06 13.02
CA ALA A 24 -17.67 -4.65 13.82
C ALA A 24 -16.43 -4.82 12.93
N ASP A 25 -15.71 -3.73 12.71
CA ASP A 25 -14.52 -3.75 11.86
C ASP A 25 -13.65 -4.92 12.28
N GLU A 26 -13.42 -5.87 11.36
CA GLU A 26 -12.57 -7.01 11.65
C GLU A 26 -11.21 -6.48 12.11
N PRO A 27 -10.67 -6.95 13.24
CA PRO A 27 -9.40 -6.44 13.73
C PRO A 27 -8.33 -6.61 12.65
N LEU A 28 -7.43 -5.63 12.54
CA LEU A 28 -6.42 -5.58 11.46
C LEU A 28 -5.58 -6.87 11.38
N THR A 29 -5.33 -7.51 12.54
CA THR A 29 -4.63 -8.79 12.65
C THR A 29 -5.38 -9.95 11.99
N SER A 30 -6.72 -9.93 11.96
CA SER A 30 -7.55 -10.89 11.23
C SER A 30 -7.56 -10.63 9.73
N GLN A 31 -7.50 -9.36 9.31
CA GLN A 31 -7.43 -8.99 7.89
C GLN A 31 -6.05 -9.32 7.28
N PHE A 32 -5.00 -9.27 8.11
CA PHE A 32 -3.62 -9.56 7.75
C PHE A 32 -3.02 -10.61 8.69
N PRO A 33 -3.38 -11.91 8.54
CA PRO A 33 -2.76 -12.98 9.30
C PRO A 33 -1.24 -13.02 9.08
N GLU A 34 -0.52 -13.41 10.15
CA GLU A 34 0.92 -13.62 10.08
C GLU A 34 1.31 -14.65 9.03
N GLY A 35 2.51 -14.50 8.49
CA GLY A 35 3.14 -15.49 7.61
C GLY A 35 3.50 -14.95 6.24
N LYS A 36 3.54 -15.85 5.26
CA LYS A 36 4.00 -15.58 3.91
C LYS A 36 2.89 -14.98 3.05
N TRP A 37 3.22 -13.89 2.38
CA TRP A 37 2.38 -13.18 1.45
C TRP A 37 3.08 -13.06 0.09
N LYS A 38 2.32 -12.65 -0.91
CA LYS A 38 2.83 -12.31 -2.23
C LYS A 38 2.67 -10.82 -2.50
N CYS A 39 3.78 -10.14 -2.76
CA CYS A 39 3.85 -8.70 -2.98
C CYS A 39 4.38 -8.38 -4.39
N GLY A 40 3.85 -7.37 -5.07
CA GLY A 40 4.38 -6.92 -6.36
C GLY A 40 4.11 -5.46 -6.65
N MET A 41 4.94 -4.86 -7.50
CA MET A 41 4.83 -3.44 -7.90
C MET A 41 4.72 -3.31 -9.41
N GLY A 42 3.79 -2.50 -9.90
CA GLY A 42 3.68 -2.21 -11.33
C GLY A 42 3.46 -3.47 -12.17
N SER A 43 4.27 -3.61 -13.21
CA SER A 43 4.31 -4.79 -14.08
C SER A 43 5.21 -5.92 -13.58
N TYR A 44 5.90 -5.75 -12.44
CA TYR A 44 6.77 -6.78 -11.87
C TYR A 44 5.96 -7.94 -11.28
N GLY A 45 6.48 -9.15 -11.44
CA GLY A 45 5.88 -10.37 -10.87
C GLY A 45 5.80 -10.33 -9.35
N LEU A 46 4.85 -11.10 -8.80
CA LEU A 46 4.68 -11.25 -7.36
C LEU A 46 5.86 -12.00 -6.72
N ARG A 47 6.38 -11.46 -5.62
CA ARG A 47 7.48 -11.99 -4.82
C ARG A 47 7.01 -12.32 -3.41
N GLU A 48 7.81 -13.09 -2.67
CA GLU A 48 7.49 -13.37 -1.27
C GLU A 48 7.70 -12.11 -0.41
N CYS A 49 6.78 -11.91 0.54
CA CYS A 49 6.85 -10.91 1.58
C CYS A 49 6.21 -11.47 2.84
N PHE A 50 6.32 -10.75 3.96
CA PHE A 50 5.96 -11.27 5.26
C PHE A 50 5.09 -10.30 6.02
N ILE A 51 4.07 -10.85 6.68
CA ILE A 51 3.32 -10.14 7.72
C ILE A 51 3.72 -10.74 9.07
N THR A 52 4.05 -9.87 10.03
CA THR A 52 4.31 -10.24 11.42
C THR A 52 3.50 -9.36 12.36
N HIS A 53 3.11 -9.85 13.51
CA HIS A 53 2.41 -9.11 14.55
C HIS A 53 3.37 -8.87 15.72
N ASP A 54 3.70 -7.61 15.98
CA ASP A 54 4.63 -7.22 17.04
C ASP A 54 3.97 -6.17 17.95
N GLU A 55 3.84 -6.48 19.23
CA GLU A 55 3.17 -5.61 20.22
C GLU A 55 1.77 -5.10 19.78
N GLY A 56 1.01 -5.95 19.08
CA GLY A 56 -0.32 -5.60 18.55
C GLY A 56 -0.30 -4.76 17.26
N LYS A 57 0.88 -4.53 16.68
CA LYS A 57 1.06 -3.86 15.37
C LYS A 57 1.20 -4.90 14.27
N VAL A 58 0.56 -4.67 13.14
CA VAL A 58 0.74 -5.49 11.94
C VAL A 58 1.87 -4.89 11.12
N MET A 59 2.94 -5.64 10.91
CA MET A 59 4.13 -5.22 10.18
C MET A 59 4.20 -5.93 8.82
N LEU A 60 4.57 -5.19 7.78
CA LEU A 60 4.83 -5.70 6.44
C LEU A 60 6.33 -5.58 6.14
N ASP A 61 6.95 -6.70 5.74
CA ASP A 61 8.35 -6.78 5.33
C ASP A 61 8.45 -7.36 3.91
N ILE A 62 9.14 -6.65 3.03
CA ILE A 62 9.37 -7.03 1.63
C ILE A 62 10.88 -7.04 1.38
N PRO A 63 11.59 -8.12 1.74
CA PRO A 63 13.05 -8.13 1.87
C PRO A 63 13.80 -8.11 0.53
N ASP A 64 13.22 -8.70 -0.52
CA ASP A 64 13.83 -8.75 -1.86
C ASP A 64 13.39 -7.58 -2.76
N GLY A 65 12.53 -6.73 -2.22
CA GLY A 65 11.99 -5.55 -2.85
C GLY A 65 10.83 -5.74 -3.81
N VAL A 66 10.11 -4.64 -4.00
CA VAL A 66 8.90 -4.55 -4.83
C VAL A 66 9.26 -4.03 -6.22
N GLY A 67 9.86 -4.86 -7.09
CA GLY A 67 10.43 -4.33 -8.34
C GLY A 67 11.68 -3.46 -8.09
N HIS A 68 12.59 -3.39 -9.07
CA HIS A 68 13.89 -2.69 -8.95
C HIS A 68 14.64 -2.93 -7.61
N ARG A 69 14.49 -4.11 -6.98
CA ARG A 69 15.10 -4.45 -5.68
C ARG A 69 14.95 -3.34 -4.64
N MET A 70 13.76 -2.75 -4.49
CA MET A 70 13.46 -1.77 -3.44
C MET A 70 12.83 -2.46 -2.23
N PRO A 71 13.62 -2.92 -1.23
CA PRO A 71 13.07 -3.55 -0.05
C PRO A 71 12.29 -2.55 0.79
N LEU A 72 11.17 -2.98 1.36
CA LEU A 72 10.28 -2.13 2.15
C LEU A 72 9.96 -2.78 3.48
N LYS A 73 9.92 -1.97 4.54
CA LYS A 73 9.42 -2.40 5.84
C LYS A 73 8.60 -1.29 6.49
N GLY A 74 7.46 -1.67 7.06
CA GLY A 74 6.58 -0.69 7.69
C GLY A 74 5.42 -1.33 8.44
N GLN A 75 4.64 -0.48 9.08
CA GLN A 75 3.44 -0.86 9.80
C GLN A 75 2.21 -0.69 8.90
N LEU A 76 1.25 -1.60 9.00
CA LEU A 76 -0.11 -1.43 8.52
C LEU A 76 -0.97 -0.84 9.66
N LEU A 77 -1.73 0.19 9.32
CA LEU A 77 -2.61 0.93 10.22
C LEU A 77 -4.04 0.82 9.68
N GLY A 78 -4.98 0.45 10.54
CA GLY A 78 -6.41 0.56 10.21
C GLY A 78 -6.81 2.01 9.97
N THR A 79 -7.90 2.20 9.23
CA THR A 79 -8.51 3.51 9.04
C THR A 79 -9.99 3.44 9.41
N ASP A 80 -10.64 4.60 9.53
CA ASP A 80 -12.09 4.67 9.76
C ASP A 80 -12.91 4.31 8.50
N THR A 81 -12.24 3.99 7.38
CA THR A 81 -12.89 3.62 6.12
C THR A 81 -12.76 2.11 5.90
N ASP A 82 -13.90 1.43 5.80
CA ASP A 82 -13.93 -0.02 5.55
C ASP A 82 -13.17 -0.39 4.27
N GLY A 83 -12.36 -1.44 4.37
CA GLY A 83 -11.50 -1.91 3.30
C GLY A 83 -10.32 -0.99 2.99
N GLU A 84 -10.00 0.00 3.82
CA GLU A 84 -8.81 0.84 3.69
C GLU A 84 -7.82 0.65 4.84
N VAL A 85 -6.55 0.45 4.51
CA VAL A 85 -5.45 0.41 5.47
C VAL A 85 -4.30 1.27 4.98
N VAL A 86 -3.60 1.93 5.89
CA VAL A 86 -2.42 2.73 5.58
C VAL A 86 -1.18 1.91 5.85
N PHE A 87 -0.27 1.85 4.88
CA PHE A 87 1.11 1.45 5.13
C PHE A 87 1.94 2.69 5.46
N ASP A 88 2.68 2.63 6.55
CA ASP A 88 3.65 3.62 6.99
C ASP A 88 5.00 2.93 7.20
N GLY A 89 5.96 3.20 6.31
CA GLY A 89 7.20 2.46 6.29
C GLY A 89 8.36 3.21 5.65
N VAL A 90 9.47 2.50 5.46
CA VAL A 90 10.72 3.01 4.89
C VAL A 90 11.35 1.95 3.98
N LEU A 91 12.38 2.34 3.24
CA LEU A 91 13.19 1.40 2.48
C LEU A 91 14.04 0.56 3.45
N SER A 92 13.93 -0.76 3.37
CA SER A 92 14.53 -1.71 4.31
C SER A 92 15.68 -2.52 3.70
N GLY A 93 16.76 -1.86 3.32
CA GLY A 93 17.92 -2.60 2.84
C GLY A 93 19.11 -1.75 2.45
N LYS A 94 20.25 -2.42 2.28
CA LYS A 94 21.48 -1.80 1.75
C LYS A 94 21.40 -1.53 0.25
N TYR A 95 20.62 -2.35 -0.46
CA TYR A 95 20.37 -2.23 -1.88
C TYR A 95 19.04 -1.53 -2.08
N VAL A 96 19.08 -0.23 -2.29
CA VAL A 96 18.05 0.41 -3.08
C VAL A 96 18.69 0.51 -4.46
N ASP A 97 18.25 -0.31 -5.41
CA ASP A 97 18.73 -0.25 -6.80
C ASP A 97 18.11 1.01 -7.43
N PHE A 98 18.54 2.16 -6.94
CA PHE A 98 18.55 3.36 -7.74
C PHE A 98 19.47 3.04 -8.90
N ASP A 99 18.98 3.17 -10.13
CA ASP A 99 19.69 2.93 -11.40
C ASP A 99 20.89 3.88 -11.59
N SER A 100 21.76 3.91 -10.59
CA SER A 100 22.89 4.79 -10.40
C SER A 100 23.94 3.95 -9.68
N ASP A 101 24.85 3.36 -10.46
CA ASP A 101 26.17 3.00 -9.94
C ASP A 101 26.79 4.29 -9.37
N CYS A 102 26.55 4.57 -8.09
CA CYS A 102 27.27 5.65 -7.40
C CYS A 102 28.77 5.32 -7.33
N ALA A 103 29.13 4.05 -7.55
CA ALA A 103 30.47 3.51 -7.36
C ALA A 103 31.34 3.48 -8.63
N THR A 104 30.83 3.68 -9.85
CA THR A 104 31.64 3.55 -11.09
C THR A 104 31.11 4.43 -12.23
N GLU A 105 32.05 4.96 -13.05
CA GLU A 105 32.01 5.56 -14.41
C GLU A 105 30.82 6.44 -14.89
N LYS A 106 29.65 6.37 -14.26
CA LYS A 106 28.38 7.03 -14.63
C LYS A 106 28.03 8.22 -13.75
N THR A 107 28.75 8.44 -12.64
CA THR A 107 28.60 9.64 -11.80
C THR A 107 29.89 10.43 -11.73
N THR A 108 29.80 11.75 -11.94
CA THR A 108 30.93 12.67 -11.69
C THR A 108 31.02 13.11 -10.23
N ASP A 109 30.06 12.71 -9.40
CA ASP A 109 29.99 13.07 -7.97
C ASP A 109 29.43 11.89 -7.14
N PRO A 110 30.29 10.92 -6.80
CA PRO A 110 29.92 9.77 -5.97
C PRO A 110 29.40 10.14 -4.58
N LYS A 111 29.92 11.22 -3.98
CA LYS A 111 29.58 11.61 -2.61
C LYS A 111 28.13 12.09 -2.53
N SER A 112 27.73 13.03 -3.40
CA SER A 112 26.35 13.51 -3.44
C SER A 112 25.36 12.41 -3.82
N CYS A 113 25.78 11.45 -4.66
CA CYS A 113 24.99 10.27 -5.00
C CYS A 113 24.68 9.41 -3.74
N LEU A 114 25.71 9.13 -2.93
CA LEU A 114 25.55 8.38 -1.68
C LEU A 114 24.70 9.13 -0.63
N GLU A 115 24.87 10.46 -0.52
CA GLU A 115 24.05 11.28 0.38
C GLU A 115 22.57 11.26 -0.02
N LEU A 116 22.26 11.29 -1.32
CA LEU A 116 20.89 11.13 -1.82
C LEU A 116 20.33 9.74 -1.51
N HIS A 117 21.13 8.68 -1.63
CA HIS A 117 20.70 7.32 -1.27
C HIS A 117 20.38 7.18 0.22
N GLU A 118 21.19 7.79 1.09
CA GLU A 118 20.92 7.86 2.54
C GLU A 118 19.65 8.65 2.84
N LYS A 119 19.46 9.81 2.18
CA LYS A 119 18.26 10.63 2.36
C LYS A 119 17.00 9.87 1.94
N ALA A 120 17.03 9.21 0.79
CA ALA A 120 15.91 8.43 0.29
C ALA A 120 15.58 7.23 1.20
N ARG A 121 16.60 6.54 1.76
CA ARG A 121 16.38 5.44 2.72
C ARG A 121 15.65 5.86 4.00
N ARG A 122 15.87 7.10 4.45
CA ARG A 122 15.23 7.64 5.67
C ARG A 122 13.86 8.24 5.41
N GLN A 123 13.46 8.38 4.14
CA GLN A 123 12.18 8.97 3.82
C GLN A 123 11.05 8.00 4.17
N SER A 124 10.12 8.46 4.99
CA SER A 124 8.87 7.74 5.23
C SER A 124 8.07 7.67 3.94
N MET A 125 7.55 6.47 3.67
CA MET A 125 6.62 6.17 2.61
C MET A 125 5.28 5.84 3.24
N ARG A 126 4.29 6.67 2.91
CA ARG A 126 2.91 6.46 3.31
C ARG A 126 2.07 6.19 2.08
N LEU A 127 1.32 5.09 2.08
CA LEU A 127 0.38 4.75 1.01
C LEU A 127 -0.89 4.14 1.59
N VAL A 128 -2.00 4.32 0.89
CA VAL A 128 -3.29 3.72 1.23
C VAL A 128 -3.48 2.47 0.39
N PHE A 129 -3.70 1.34 1.04
CA PHE A 129 -4.16 0.10 0.44
C PHE A 129 -5.67 0.03 0.50
N GLN A 130 -6.28 -0.37 -0.61
CA GLN A 130 -7.70 -0.68 -0.71
C GLN A 130 -7.89 -2.17 -0.94
N ARG A 131 -8.75 -2.80 -0.15
CA ARG A 131 -9.20 -4.17 -0.34
C ARG A 131 -9.94 -4.27 -1.67
N LYS A 132 -9.62 -5.29 -2.45
CA LYS A 132 -10.27 -5.59 -3.73
C LYS A 132 -11.13 -6.84 -3.59
N LYS A 133 -12.08 -7.01 -4.51
CA LYS A 133 -13.03 -8.13 -4.54
C LYS A 133 -12.34 -9.50 -4.65
N ASP A 134 -11.12 -9.55 -5.19
CA ASP A 134 -10.30 -10.76 -5.30
C ASP A 134 -9.56 -11.12 -3.99
N GLY A 135 -9.81 -10.38 -2.90
CA GLY A 135 -9.12 -10.53 -1.62
C GLY A 135 -7.70 -9.95 -1.61
N SER A 136 -7.23 -9.36 -2.72
CA SER A 136 -5.97 -8.63 -2.74
C SER A 136 -6.11 -7.22 -2.20
N TRP A 137 -5.01 -6.67 -1.69
CA TRP A 137 -4.90 -5.28 -1.30
C TRP A 137 -4.10 -4.53 -2.35
N ARG A 138 -4.57 -3.37 -2.79
CA ARG A 138 -3.88 -2.56 -3.79
C ARG A 138 -3.76 -1.13 -3.33
N GLY A 139 -2.55 -0.62 -3.35
CA GLY A 139 -2.24 0.77 -3.06
C GLY A 139 -1.33 1.32 -4.12
N THR A 140 -1.00 2.59 -3.97
CA THR A 140 -0.25 3.34 -4.97
C THR A 140 0.96 3.94 -4.25
N LEU A 141 2.14 3.38 -4.50
CA LEU A 141 3.37 3.82 -3.88
C LEU A 141 3.92 5.02 -4.65
N PRO A 142 4.18 6.17 -4.00
CA PRO A 142 5.01 7.20 -4.60
C PRO A 142 6.42 6.63 -4.78
N PHE A 143 6.90 6.52 -6.02
CA PHE A 143 8.23 5.99 -6.27
C PHE A 143 9.28 7.11 -6.37
N PHE A 144 10.50 6.79 -5.96
CA PHE A 144 11.65 7.67 -6.06
C PHE A 144 12.53 7.20 -7.21
N ILE A 145 12.86 8.11 -8.12
CA ILE A 145 14.00 7.91 -9.02
C ILE A 145 15.12 8.81 -8.51
N VAL A 146 16.14 8.19 -7.91
CA VAL A 146 17.42 8.86 -7.73
C VAL A 146 18.24 8.57 -8.99
N ARG A 147 18.31 9.56 -9.87
CA ARG A 147 19.33 9.61 -10.92
C ARG A 147 20.40 10.56 -10.40
N GLY A 148 21.68 10.21 -10.54
CA GLY A 148 22.76 11.14 -10.20
C GLY A 148 22.82 12.30 -11.20
N LYS A 149 23.74 12.23 -12.17
CA LYS A 149 23.74 13.11 -13.35
C LYS A 149 23.30 12.32 -14.58
N TRP A 150 22.24 12.77 -15.25
CA TRP A 150 21.87 12.28 -16.58
C TRP A 150 21.99 13.45 -17.56
N ASN A 151 22.87 13.33 -18.55
CA ASN A 151 23.07 14.34 -19.60
C ASN A 151 23.32 15.78 -19.07
N GLY A 152 24.19 15.92 -18.06
CA GLY A 152 24.57 17.22 -17.50
C GLY A 152 23.58 17.83 -16.49
N MET A 153 22.40 17.24 -16.31
CA MET A 153 21.43 17.67 -15.29
C MET A 153 21.69 16.93 -13.96
N ILE A 154 21.83 17.69 -12.87
CA ILE A 154 21.83 17.14 -11.50
C ILE A 154 20.37 16.79 -11.18
N ALA A 155 20.07 15.50 -11.08
CA ALA A 155 18.78 15.06 -10.60
C ALA A 155 18.84 14.97 -9.06
N GLU A 156 18.48 16.06 -8.40
CA GLU A 156 18.10 15.96 -6.99
C GLU A 156 16.87 15.04 -6.90
N GLY A 157 16.95 13.99 -6.07
CA GLY A 157 16.00 12.89 -6.01
C GLY A 157 14.58 13.27 -6.44
N TRP A 158 14.19 12.85 -7.64
CA TRP A 158 12.91 13.23 -8.18
C TRP A 158 11.85 12.40 -7.46
N TYR A 159 11.11 13.08 -6.58
CA TYR A 159 9.68 12.85 -6.53
C TYR A 159 9.14 13.29 -7.88
N ARG A 160 8.91 12.36 -8.80
CA ARG A 160 8.09 12.72 -9.96
C ARG A 160 6.65 12.74 -9.43
N HIS A 161 6.16 13.94 -9.10
CA HIS A 161 4.76 14.12 -8.71
C HIS A 161 3.85 13.47 -9.75
N GLY A 162 3.00 12.54 -9.32
CA GLY A 162 2.13 11.74 -10.19
C GLY A 162 2.74 10.45 -10.74
N ALA A 163 4.01 10.16 -10.45
CA ALA A 163 4.62 8.90 -10.79
C ALA A 163 4.48 7.96 -9.59
N THR A 164 3.59 6.99 -9.78
CA THR A 164 3.22 6.06 -8.74
C THR A 164 3.14 4.67 -9.29
N GLU A 165 3.61 3.69 -8.53
CA GLU A 165 3.50 2.31 -8.93
C GLU A 165 2.44 1.60 -8.09
N PRO A 166 1.57 0.77 -8.69
CA PRO A 166 0.61 0.00 -7.94
C PRO A 166 1.34 -1.06 -7.12
N LEU A 167 1.19 -1.03 -5.81
CA LEU A 167 1.65 -2.08 -4.90
C LEU A 167 0.49 -3.02 -4.61
N ARG A 168 0.69 -4.33 -4.82
CA ARG A 168 -0.32 -5.36 -4.57
C ARG A 168 0.16 -6.33 -3.50
N LEU A 169 -0.69 -6.61 -2.52
CA LEU A 169 -0.53 -7.68 -1.54
C LEU A 169 -1.57 -8.77 -1.80
N VAL A 170 -1.15 -10.02 -1.85
CA VAL A 170 -2.01 -11.19 -2.04
C VAL A 170 -1.71 -12.20 -0.94
N PRO A 171 -2.72 -12.65 -0.17
CA PRO A 171 -2.53 -13.75 0.77
C PRO A 171 -2.01 -14.97 0.01
N LYS A 172 -0.96 -15.63 0.51
CA LYS A 172 -0.61 -16.93 -0.03
C LYS A 172 -1.73 -17.88 0.42
N LYS A 173 -2.56 -18.37 -0.51
CA LYS A 173 -3.50 -19.45 -0.17
C LYS A 173 -2.66 -20.63 0.32
N ASN A 174 -3.06 -21.23 1.43
CA ASN A 174 -2.44 -22.45 1.93
C ASN A 174 -2.51 -23.50 0.82
N GLU A 175 -1.38 -23.75 0.16
CA GLU A 175 -1.17 -24.87 -0.76
C GLU A 175 -0.97 -26.16 0.04
#